data_AF-A0A444J979-F1
#
_entry.id   AF-A0A444J979-F1
#
_cell.length_a   1.000
_cell.length_b   1.000
_cell.length_c   1.000
_cell.angle_alpha   90.00
_cell.angle_beta   90.00
_cell.angle_gamma   90.00
#
_symmetry.space_group_name_H-M   'P 1'
#
loop_
_entity.id
_entity.type
_entity.pdbx_description
1 polymer ?
#
loop_
_entity_poly.entity_id
_entity_poly.type
_entity_poly.pdbx_seq_one_letter_code
_entity_poly.pdbx_strand_id
1 'polypeptide(L)'
;MSKRTARQAIASVNNFVLATHVGPDGDALGSTFGLAHILKMMGKEVICYLEQPVADVYSFLTPHLPIETDFERVVAFADKCGDDVMGIALDCGDLGRLGEKGGELNNIQPFW
;
A
#
# COMPACT_ATOMS: atom_id res chain seq x y z
N MET A 1 7.44 2.28 -16.72
CA MET A 1 6.01 1.94 -16.93
C MET A 1 5.26 3.17 -17.46
N SER A 2 4.20 3.01 -18.26
CA SER A 2 3.41 4.17 -18.75
C SER A 2 2.23 4.49 -17.83
N LYS A 3 1.83 5.77 -17.76
CA LYS A 3 0.62 6.21 -17.02
C LYS A 3 -0.64 5.44 -17.44
N ARG A 4 -0.75 5.08 -18.72
CA ARG A 4 -1.88 4.31 -19.25
C ARG A 4 -1.93 2.90 -18.67
N THR A 5 -0.77 2.24 -18.61
CA THR A 5 -0.64 0.88 -18.06
C THR A 5 -1.06 0.88 -16.59
N ALA A 6 -0.64 1.88 -15.82
CA ALA A 6 -1.00 1.96 -14.41
C ALA A 6 -2.48 2.19 -14.16
N ARG A 7 -3.09 3.10 -14.92
CA ARG A 7 -4.53 3.29 -14.86
C ARG A 7 -5.29 1.98 -15.17
N GLN A 8 -4.82 1.20 -16.15
CA GLN A 8 -5.48 -0.06 -16.53
C GLN A 8 -5.39 -1.11 -15.42
N ALA A 9 -4.22 -1.30 -14.80
CA ALA A 9 -4.06 -2.25 -13.71
C ALA A 9 -4.87 -1.86 -12.47
N ILE A 10 -4.85 -0.57 -12.10
CA ILE A 10 -5.67 -0.07 -10.99
C ILE A 10 -7.16 -0.26 -11.28
N ALA A 11 -7.59 -0.14 -12.54
CA ALA A 11 -8.98 -0.36 -12.91
C ALA A 11 -9.39 -1.85 -12.90
N SER A 12 -8.46 -2.79 -13.02
CA SER A 12 -8.79 -4.23 -13.16
C SER A 12 -9.00 -4.98 -11.85
N VAL A 13 -8.67 -4.39 -10.69
CA VAL A 13 -8.86 -5.03 -9.38
C VAL A 13 -9.57 -4.11 -8.38
N ASN A 14 -10.17 -4.68 -7.34
CA ASN A 14 -10.92 -3.94 -6.32
C ASN A 14 -10.20 -3.81 -4.98
N ASN A 15 -9.17 -4.60 -4.71
CA ASN A 15 -8.49 -4.65 -3.42
C ASN A 15 -7.01 -4.27 -3.56
N PHE A 16 -6.50 -3.47 -2.64
CA PHE A 16 -5.15 -2.92 -2.71
C PHE A 16 -4.40 -3.05 -1.39
N VAL A 17 -3.13 -3.43 -1.50
CA VAL A 17 -2.16 -3.29 -0.41
C VAL A 17 -1.14 -2.24 -0.83
N LEU A 18 -1.16 -1.09 -0.16
CA LEU A 18 -0.20 -0.01 -0.39
C LEU A 18 0.90 -0.12 0.66
N ALA A 19 2.14 0.05 0.24
CA ALA A 19 3.29 0.07 1.12
C ALA A 19 4.25 1.20 0.73
N THR A 20 5.11 1.59 1.65
CA THR A 20 6.22 2.52 1.39
C THR A 20 7.44 2.08 2.19
N HIS A 21 8.55 2.79 2.05
CA HIS A 21 9.79 2.41 2.71
C HIS A 21 9.72 2.58 4.23
N VAL A 22 10.59 1.85 4.95
CA VAL A 22 10.78 2.00 6.39
C VAL A 22 11.23 3.41 6.77
N GLY A 23 10.75 3.90 7.92
CA GLY A 23 10.97 5.29 8.34
C GLY A 23 10.50 6.31 7.30
N PRO A 24 9.23 6.24 6.85
CA PRO A 24 8.74 7.07 5.76
C PRO A 24 8.74 8.55 6.13
N ASP A 25 9.06 9.39 5.16
CA ASP A 25 8.95 10.84 5.29
C ASP A 25 7.57 11.35 4.81
N GLY A 26 7.42 12.66 4.75
CA GLY A 26 6.17 13.28 4.32
C GLY A 26 5.76 12.96 2.88
N ASP A 27 6.70 12.69 1.97
CA ASP A 27 6.39 12.36 0.57
C ASP A 27 5.92 10.91 0.45
N ALA A 28 6.64 10.00 1.09
CA ALA A 28 6.27 8.59 1.22
C ALA A 28 4.86 8.42 1.81
N LEU A 29 4.58 9.08 2.95
CA LEU A 29 3.26 9.04 3.59
C LEU A 29 2.21 9.77 2.74
N GLY A 30 2.51 10.96 2.25
CA GLY A 30 1.57 11.79 1.48
C GLY A 30 1.12 11.12 0.19
N SER A 31 2.03 10.53 -0.56
CA SER A 31 1.73 9.79 -1.79
C SER A 31 0.92 8.51 -1.50
N THR A 32 1.33 7.73 -0.50
CA THR A 32 0.64 6.48 -0.09
C THR A 32 -0.79 6.75 0.34
N PHE A 33 -0.98 7.72 1.24
CA PHE A 33 -2.30 8.05 1.78
C PHE A 33 -3.18 8.80 0.80
N GLY A 34 -2.58 9.67 -0.03
CA GLY A 34 -3.28 10.33 -1.14
C GLY A 34 -3.86 9.30 -2.12
N LEU A 35 -3.08 8.29 -2.49
CA LEU A 35 -3.58 7.19 -3.33
C LEU A 35 -4.65 6.36 -2.61
N ALA A 36 -4.46 6.05 -1.32
CA ALA A 36 -5.45 5.32 -0.54
C ALA A 36 -6.82 6.02 -0.53
N HIS A 37 -6.84 7.34 -0.34
CA HIS A 37 -8.06 8.14 -0.41
C HIS A 37 -8.72 8.08 -1.79
N ILE A 38 -7.94 8.24 -2.87
CA ILE A 38 -8.46 8.19 -4.24
C ILE A 38 -9.08 6.83 -4.53
N LEU A 39 -8.39 5.73 -4.17
CA LEU A 39 -8.89 4.37 -4.38
C LEU A 39 -10.18 4.12 -3.59
N LYS A 40 -10.24 4.53 -2.31
CA LYS A 40 -11.48 4.46 -1.52
C LYS A 40 -12.62 5.26 -2.15
N MET A 41 -12.36 6.47 -2.64
CA MET A 41 -13.36 7.27 -3.36
C MET A 41 -13.85 6.61 -4.65
N MET A 42 -13.04 5.73 -5.25
CA MET A 42 -13.43 4.90 -6.40
C MET A 42 -14.21 3.64 -6.00
N GLY A 43 -14.51 3.45 -4.71
CA GLY A 43 -15.22 2.27 -4.19
C GLY A 43 -14.34 1.02 -4.04
N LYS A 44 -13.02 1.19 -3.94
CA LYS A 44 -12.05 0.10 -3.76
C LYS A 44 -11.70 -0.10 -2.29
N GLU A 45 -11.36 -1.33 -1.94
CA GLU A 45 -10.85 -1.68 -0.61
C GLU A 45 -9.33 -1.53 -0.59
N VAL A 46 -8.81 -0.97 0.51
CA VAL A 46 -7.39 -0.60 0.61
C VAL A 46 -6.89 -0.88 2.02
N ILE A 47 -5.68 -1.45 2.12
CA ILE A 47 -4.85 -1.46 3.33
C ILE A 47 -3.57 -0.69 3.05
N CYS A 48 -3.15 0.18 3.97
CA CYS A 48 -1.85 0.82 3.96
C CYS A 48 -0.94 0.11 4.96
N TYR A 49 -0.08 -0.78 4.49
CA TYR A 49 0.89 -1.46 5.34
C TYR A 49 2.10 -0.55 5.60
N LEU A 50 2.41 -0.38 6.89
CA LEU A 50 3.63 0.25 7.35
C LEU A 50 4.29 -0.68 8.36
N GLU A 51 5.57 -0.97 8.20
CA GLU A 51 6.27 -1.87 9.12
C GLU A 51 6.33 -1.32 10.56
N GLN A 52 6.26 0.01 10.70
CA GLN A 52 6.28 0.69 11.98
C GLN A 52 5.15 1.74 12.05
N PRO A 53 4.68 2.09 13.26
CA PRO A 53 3.74 3.17 13.45
C PRO A 53 4.23 4.49 12.83
N VAL A 54 3.28 5.28 12.32
CA VAL A 54 3.56 6.62 11.79
C VAL A 54 4.10 7.51 12.92
N ALA A 55 5.19 8.22 12.66
CA ALA A 55 5.75 9.16 13.62
C ALA A 55 4.76 10.28 13.97
N ASP A 56 4.72 10.71 15.24
CA ASP A 56 3.74 11.68 15.76
C ASP A 56 3.67 12.99 14.97
N VAL A 57 4.79 13.45 14.41
CA VAL A 57 4.87 14.64 13.56
C VAL A 57 3.98 14.54 12.31
N TYR A 58 3.68 13.32 11.85
CA TYR A 58 2.81 13.03 10.72
C TYR A 58 1.43 12.51 11.13
N SER A 59 1.11 12.50 12.44
CA SER A 59 -0.20 12.03 12.95
C SER A 59 -1.38 12.70 12.27
N PHE A 60 -1.24 13.97 11.85
CA PHE A 60 -2.26 14.72 11.12
C PHE A 60 -2.64 14.13 9.76
N LEU A 61 -1.78 13.29 9.16
CA LEU A 61 -2.05 12.61 7.89
C LEU A 61 -2.85 11.31 8.06
N THR A 62 -2.89 10.74 9.26
CA THR A 62 -3.44 9.41 9.54
C THR A 62 -4.97 9.27 9.74
N PRO A 63 -5.75 10.33 10.04
CA PRO A 63 -7.17 10.16 10.35
C PRO A 63 -7.95 9.45 9.22
N HIS A 64 -8.77 8.47 9.59
CA HIS A 64 -9.66 7.71 8.69
C HIS A 64 -8.97 6.83 7.63
N LEU A 65 -7.67 6.60 7.76
CA LEU A 65 -6.92 5.72 6.88
C LEU A 65 -6.84 4.28 7.41
N PRO A 66 -6.84 3.27 6.52
CA PRO A 66 -6.78 1.87 6.89
C PRO A 66 -5.31 1.45 7.09
N ILE A 67 -4.63 2.08 8.04
CA ILE A 67 -3.22 1.79 8.32
C ILE A 67 -3.15 0.47 9.08
N GLU A 68 -2.32 -0.46 8.61
CA GLU A 68 -1.98 -1.67 9.36
C GLU A 68 -0.49 -1.85 9.54
N THR A 69 -0.11 -2.29 10.73
CA THR A 69 1.27 -2.63 11.10
C THR A 69 1.44 -4.14 11.33
N ASP A 70 0.33 -4.87 11.45
CA ASP A 70 0.31 -6.31 11.59
C ASP A 70 0.32 -6.97 10.21
N PHE A 71 1.47 -7.49 9.80
CA PHE A 71 1.64 -8.13 8.51
C PHE A 71 0.76 -9.38 8.32
N GLU A 72 0.44 -10.11 9.40
CA GLU A 72 -0.43 -11.30 9.28
C GLU A 72 -1.84 -10.92 8.83
N ARG A 73 -2.34 -9.74 9.22
CA ARG A 73 -3.62 -9.21 8.73
C ARG A 73 -3.57 -8.80 7.27
N VAL A 74 -2.43 -8.28 6.81
CA VAL A 74 -2.22 -7.94 5.40
C VAL A 74 -2.26 -9.19 4.55
N VAL A 75 -1.59 -10.26 4.98
CA VAL A 75 -1.62 -11.56 4.30
C VAL A 75 -3.03 -12.13 4.31
N ALA A 76 -3.71 -12.17 5.45
CA ALA A 76 -5.07 -12.67 5.54
C ALA A 76 -6.06 -11.89 4.65
N PHE A 77 -5.87 -10.57 4.52
CA PHE A 77 -6.62 -9.74 3.58
C PHE A 77 -6.34 -10.14 2.13
N ALA A 78 -5.07 -10.22 1.73
CA ALA A 78 -4.67 -10.60 0.37
C ALA A 78 -5.19 -12.00 0.00
N ASP A 79 -5.04 -12.98 0.89
CA ASP A 79 -5.52 -14.36 0.71
C ASP A 79 -7.04 -14.40 0.49
N LYS A 80 -7.80 -13.59 1.25
CA LYS A 80 -9.25 -13.49 1.08
C LYS A 80 -9.65 -12.91 -0.28
N CYS A 81 -8.82 -12.03 -0.86
CA CYS A 81 -9.09 -11.39 -2.14
C CYS A 81 -8.78 -12.29 -3.35
N GLY A 82 -7.94 -13.32 -3.17
CA GLY A 82 -7.50 -14.18 -4.27
C GLY A 82 -6.78 -13.37 -5.35
N ASP A 83 -7.20 -13.53 -6.61
CA ASP A 83 -6.60 -12.81 -7.74
C ASP A 83 -7.07 -11.34 -7.87
N ASP A 84 -8.06 -10.90 -7.06
CA ASP A 84 -8.60 -9.54 -7.10
C ASP A 84 -7.84 -8.57 -6.18
N VAL A 85 -6.52 -8.69 -6.10
CA VAL A 85 -5.67 -7.85 -5.25
C VAL A 85 -4.43 -7.36 -5.99
N MET A 86 -3.97 -6.16 -5.64
CA MET A 86 -2.74 -5.60 -6.16
C MET A 86 -1.93 -4.94 -5.05
N GLY A 87 -0.62 -5.22 -5.05
CA GLY A 87 0.34 -4.50 -4.22
C GLY A 87 0.92 -3.30 -4.96
N ILE A 88 1.07 -2.17 -4.28
CA ILE A 88 1.74 -0.97 -4.81
C ILE A 88 2.69 -0.41 -3.76
N ALA A 89 3.97 -0.32 -4.11
CA ALA A 89 5.00 0.37 -3.37
C ALA A 89 5.12 1.82 -3.85
N LEU A 90 5.00 2.79 -2.93
CA LEU A 90 5.17 4.21 -3.20
C LEU A 90 6.43 4.75 -2.54
N ASP A 91 7.13 5.61 -3.27
CA ASP A 91 8.45 6.15 -2.89
C ASP A 91 9.49 5.07 -2.49
N CYS A 92 9.36 3.87 -3.04
CA CYS A 92 10.17 2.73 -2.65
C CYS A 92 10.63 1.93 -3.88
N GLY A 93 11.75 2.34 -4.47
CA GLY A 93 12.30 1.70 -5.67
C GLY A 93 13.10 0.40 -5.44
N ASP A 94 13.18 -0.08 -4.19
CA ASP A 94 13.92 -1.29 -3.82
C ASP A 94 13.13 -2.06 -2.75
N LEU A 95 12.96 -3.38 -2.95
CA LEU A 95 12.31 -4.26 -1.99
C LEU A 95 13.00 -4.25 -0.62
N GLY A 96 14.33 -4.07 -0.58
CA GLY A 96 15.08 -3.97 0.68
C GLY A 96 14.72 -2.75 1.51
N ARG A 97 14.07 -1.74 0.91
CA ARG A 97 13.60 -0.55 1.62
C ARG A 97 12.20 -0.72 2.21
N LEU A 98 11.44 -1.74 1.80
CA LEU A 98 10.11 -2.06 2.37
C LEU A 98 10.18 -2.70 3.77
N GLY A 99 11.38 -3.01 4.24
CA GLY A 99 11.60 -3.60 5.56
C GLY A 99 11.77 -5.12 5.52
N GLU A 100 11.64 -5.75 6.68
CA GLU A 100 11.78 -7.20 6.84
C GLU A 100 10.75 -7.96 6.00
N LYS A 101 9.57 -7.37 5.80
CA LYS A 101 8.45 -7.98 5.05
C LYS A 101 8.44 -7.65 3.56
N GLY A 102 9.47 -6.98 3.04
CA GLY A 102 9.53 -6.59 1.63
C GLY A 102 9.46 -7.78 0.66
N GLY A 103 10.08 -8.90 1.03
CA GLY A 103 10.04 -10.14 0.23
C GLY A 103 8.65 -10.75 0.17
N GLU A 104 7.96 -10.83 1.32
CA GLU A 104 6.61 -11.40 1.41
C GLU A 104 5.54 -10.49 0.80
N LEU A 105 5.69 -9.16 0.89
CA LEU A 105 4.82 -8.21 0.20
C LEU A 105 4.80 -8.47 -1.31
N ASN A 106 5.96 -8.81 -1.89
CA ASN A 106 6.07 -9.14 -3.30
C ASN A 106 5.35 -10.45 -3.68
N ASN A 107 4.79 -11.21 -2.75
CA ASN A 107 3.92 -12.35 -3.08
C ASN A 107 2.50 -11.90 -3.48
N ILE A 108 2.10 -10.65 -3.17
CA ILE A 108 0.80 -10.07 -3.54
C ILE A 108 0.87 -9.62 -5.00
N GLN A 109 0.50 -10.49 -5.93
CA GLN A 109 0.65 -10.24 -7.37
C GLN A 109 -0.65 -9.72 -8.02
N PRO A 110 -0.58 -8.70 -8.88
CA PRO A 110 0.64 -7.98 -9.26
C PRO A 110 1.16 -7.05 -8.16
N PHE A 111 2.49 -6.99 -7.99
CA PHE A 111 3.17 -6.06 -7.07
C PHE A 111 4.02 -5.06 -7.83
N TRP A 112 3.75 -3.77 -7.66
CA TRP A 112 4.33 -2.70 -8.49
C TRP A 112 5.06 -1.64 -7.70
#